data_AF-A0A1T4ZVM5-F1
#
_entry.id   AF-A0A1T4ZVM5-F1
#
_cell.length_a   1.000
_cell.length_b   1.000
_cell.length_c   1.000
_cell.angle_alpha   90.00
_cell.angle_beta   90.00
_cell.angle_gamma   90.00
#
_symmetry.space_group_name_H-M   'P 1'
#
loop_
_entity.id
_entity.type
_entity.pdbx_description
1 polymer ?
#
loop_
_entity_poly.entity_id
_entity_poly.type
_entity_poly.pdbx_seq_one_letter_code
_entity_poly.pdbx_strand_id
1 'polypeptide(L)'
;MTPRSRSADHDLALVGTGGTIAVPLSPTFVANNSFVLIAALLAGRGIGGVQTALVRNELESGALVRVLDEFGYPPLDVHVVVPTRRYVTRTVKALITCVETAMAGHASLRASLRR
;
A
#
# COMPACT_ATOMS: atom_id res chain seq x y z
N MET A 1 4.39 19.00 31.75
CA MET A 1 4.58 18.07 30.61
C MET A 1 3.38 17.13 30.59
N THR A 2 2.31 17.55 29.92
CA THR A 2 1.03 16.82 29.86
C THR A 2 1.16 15.58 28.97
N PRO A 3 0.60 14.43 29.37
CA PRO A 3 0.61 13.25 28.53
C PRO A 3 -0.23 13.53 27.28
N ARG A 4 0.35 13.33 26.09
CA ARG A 4 -0.37 13.44 24.82
C ARG A 4 -1.53 12.43 24.83
N SER A 5 -2.72 12.96 24.56
CA SER A 5 -3.97 12.22 24.44
C SER A 5 -3.83 10.98 23.55
N ARG A 6 -4.28 9.83 24.05
CA ARG A 6 -4.41 8.56 23.31
C ARG A 6 -5.52 8.71 22.26
N SER A 7 -5.20 9.25 21.09
CA SER A 7 -6.14 9.35 19.97
C SER A 7 -5.98 8.14 19.04
N ALA A 8 -6.90 7.17 19.15
CA ALA A 8 -7.04 5.95 18.35
C ALA A 8 -5.81 5.03 18.33
N ASP A 9 -5.98 3.76 18.73
CA ASP A 9 -4.96 2.73 18.61
C ASP A 9 -4.55 2.57 17.14
N HIS A 10 -3.37 3.09 16.79
CA HIS A 10 -2.78 2.91 15.47
C HIS A 10 -1.96 1.63 15.49
N ASP A 11 -2.65 0.49 15.49
CA ASP A 11 -1.98 -0.81 15.43
C ASP A 11 -1.56 -1.09 13.98
N LEU A 12 -0.25 -1.15 13.77
CA LEU A 12 0.34 -1.52 12.49
C LEU A 12 0.50 -3.04 12.42
N ALA A 13 -0.30 -3.67 11.55
CA ALA A 13 -0.12 -5.06 11.22
C ALA A 13 1.09 -5.26 10.29
N LEU A 14 2.04 -6.09 10.70
CA LEU A 14 3.19 -6.53 9.91
C LEU A 14 3.19 -8.04 9.80
N VAL A 15 3.49 -8.55 8.62
CA VAL A 15 3.64 -9.98 8.34
C VAL A 15 5.12 -10.29 8.26
N GLY A 16 5.61 -11.15 9.16
CA GLY A 16 6.98 -11.67 9.13
C GLY A 16 6.99 -13.20 9.03
N THR A 17 8.19 -13.78 9.16
CA THR A 17 8.40 -15.25 9.11
C THR A 17 7.62 -16.02 10.19
N GLY A 18 7.41 -15.39 11.36
CA GLY A 18 6.64 -15.94 12.49
C GLY A 18 5.13 -15.69 12.42
N GLY A 19 4.62 -15.11 11.32
CA GLY A 19 3.21 -14.74 11.16
C GLY A 19 2.96 -13.24 11.33
N THR A 20 1.68 -12.89 11.49
CA THR A 20 1.24 -11.49 11.62
C THR A 20 1.40 -11.00 13.05
N ILE A 21 2.07 -9.86 13.21
CA ILE A 21 2.19 -9.14 14.48
C ILE A 21 1.47 -7.79 14.37
N ALA A 22 0.88 -7.34 15.48
CA ALA A 22 0.33 -6.00 15.60
C ALA A 22 1.26 -5.14 16.46
N VAL A 23 1.70 -4.01 15.92
CA VAL A 23 2.62 -3.09 16.59
C VAL A 23 1.87 -1.80 16.92
N PRO A 24 1.66 -1.46 18.21
CA PRO A 24 1.01 -0.20 18.57
C PRO A 24 1.91 0.98 18.20
N LEU A 25 1.40 1.92 17.42
CA LEU A 25 2.12 3.12 17.00
C LEU A 25 1.59 4.39 17.67
N SER A 26 2.50 5.34 17.88
CA SER A 26 2.18 6.74 18.19
C SER A 26 2.72 7.63 17.07
N PRO A 27 2.06 7.66 15.90
CA PRO A 27 2.60 8.35 14.73
C PRO A 27 2.68 9.85 14.98
N THR A 28 3.80 10.46 14.57
CA THR A 28 3.96 11.93 14.60
C THR A 28 3.39 12.59 13.33
N PHE A 29 3.17 11.80 12.28
CA PHE A 29 2.61 12.24 11.01
C PHE A 29 1.69 11.15 10.46
N VAL A 30 0.49 11.52 10.01
CA VAL A 30 -0.49 10.63 9.40
C VAL A 30 -0.97 11.27 8.11
N ALA A 31 -0.93 10.51 7.02
CA ALA A 31 -1.42 10.94 5.72
C ALA A 31 -2.26 9.83 5.08
N ASN A 32 -3.36 10.22 4.44
CA ASN A 32 -4.21 9.33 3.65
C ASN A 32 -3.87 9.37 2.15
N ASN A 33 -2.78 10.03 1.78
CA ASN A 33 -2.32 10.20 0.41
C ASN A 33 -0.84 9.79 0.32
N SER A 34 -0.54 8.84 -0.58
CA SER A 34 0.80 8.30 -0.78
C SER A 34 1.81 9.37 -1.20
N PHE A 35 1.44 10.34 -2.03
CA PHE A 35 2.38 11.39 -2.46
C PHE A 35 2.81 12.30 -1.32
N VAL A 36 1.88 12.63 -0.42
CA VAL A 36 2.17 13.42 0.78
C VAL A 36 3.09 12.65 1.72
N LEU A 37 2.84 11.33 1.88
CA LEU A 37 3.69 10.47 2.69
C LEU A 37 5.10 10.34 2.11
N ILE A 38 5.24 10.11 0.79
CA ILE A 38 6.53 10.01 0.11
C ILE A 38 7.32 11.32 0.24
N ALA A 39 6.68 12.47 0.05
CA ALA A 39 7.34 13.76 0.25
C ALA A 39 7.86 13.94 1.69
N ALA A 40 7.10 13.49 2.70
CA ALA A 40 7.55 13.51 4.09
C ALA A 40 8.74 12.56 4.35
N LEU A 41 8.76 11.38 3.71
CA LEU A 41 9.89 10.44 3.79
C LEU A 41 11.16 11.01 3.17
N LEU A 42 11.05 11.59 1.96
CA LEU A 42 12.16 12.23 1.27
C LEU A 42 12.69 13.47 2.02
N ALA A 43 11.82 14.15 2.77
CA ALA A 43 12.23 15.23 3.66
C ALA A 43 12.86 14.73 4.99
N GLY A 44 13.06 13.43 5.16
CA GLY A 44 13.67 12.85 6.36
C GLY A 44 12.78 12.92 7.60
N ARG A 45 11.45 12.98 7.43
CA ARG A 45 10.51 13.14 8.56
C ARG A 45 10.23 11.84 9.34
N GLY A 46 10.80 10.71 8.91
CA GLY A 46 10.74 9.44 9.63
C GLY A 46 10.76 8.23 8.71
N ILE A 47 10.25 7.10 9.24
CA ILE A 47 10.04 5.84 8.52
C ILE A 47 8.53 5.68 8.28
N GLY A 48 8.14 5.12 7.14
CA GLY A 48 6.74 4.91 6.79
C GLY A 48 6.53 3.87 5.71
N GLY A 49 5.32 3.33 5.64
CA GLY A 49 4.93 2.35 4.63
C GLY A 49 4.53 3.01 3.32
N VAL A 50 5.19 2.63 2.24
CA VAL A 50 4.87 3.07 0.88
C VAL A 50 4.85 1.86 -0.06
N GLN A 51 4.05 1.94 -1.12
CA GLN A 51 4.02 0.92 -2.15
C GLN A 51 5.32 1.00 -2.96
N THR A 52 6.08 -0.08 -3.06
CA THR A 52 7.36 -0.14 -3.77
C THR A 52 7.27 0.38 -5.21
N ALA A 53 6.13 0.17 -5.88
CA ALA A 53 5.89 0.67 -7.23
C ALA A 53 5.93 2.21 -7.34
N LEU A 54 5.57 2.93 -6.28
CA LEU A 54 5.55 4.41 -6.26
C LEU A 54 6.91 5.03 -5.96
N VAL A 55 7.84 4.27 -5.39
CA VAL A 55 9.14 4.78 -4.90
C VAL A 55 10.34 4.05 -5.50
N ARG A 56 10.16 3.43 -6.68
CA ARG A 56 11.20 2.62 -7.31
C ARG A 56 12.47 3.42 -7.58
N ASN A 57 12.33 4.62 -8.13
CA ASN A 57 13.46 5.47 -8.50
C ASN A 57 14.22 5.95 -7.25
N GLU A 58 13.48 6.23 -6.18
CA GLU A 58 14.01 6.68 -4.89
C GLU A 58 14.77 5.55 -4.19
N LEU A 59 14.30 4.30 -4.31
CA LEU A 59 15.02 3.12 -3.83
C LEU A 59 16.28 2.84 -4.66
N GLU A 60 16.20 2.95 -5.99
CA GLU A 60 17.33 2.71 -6.90
C GLU A 60 18.43 3.77 -6.75
N SER A 61 18.04 5.04 -6.52
CA SER A 61 18.97 6.14 -6.26
C SER A 61 19.53 6.15 -4.84
N GLY A 62 18.95 5.37 -3.91
CA GLY A 62 19.31 5.38 -2.50
C GLY A 62 18.77 6.58 -1.72
N ALA A 63 17.89 7.40 -2.32
CA ALA A 63 17.18 8.47 -1.62
C ALA A 63 16.21 7.91 -0.56
N LEU A 64 15.68 6.70 -0.80
CA LEU A 64 14.98 5.88 0.18
C LEU A 64 15.69 4.54 0.31
N VAL A 65 15.61 3.95 1.50
CA VAL A 65 16.15 2.63 1.78
C VAL A 65 15.06 1.80 2.46
N ARG A 66 14.95 0.53 2.08
CA ARG A 66 14.04 -0.40 2.74
C ARG A 66 14.57 -0.72 4.14
N VAL A 67 13.68 -0.71 5.11
CA VAL A 67 13.96 -1.14 6.49
C VAL A 67 13.01 -2.25 6.87
N LEU A 68 13.36 -3.02 7.90
CA LEU A 68 12.58 -4.17 8.36
C LEU A 68 12.35 -5.19 7.23
N ASP A 69 13.42 -5.61 6.54
CA ASP A 69 13.31 -6.46 5.34
C ASP A 69 12.62 -7.80 5.57
N GLU A 70 12.65 -8.30 6.81
CA GLU A 70 11.98 -9.52 7.27
C GLU A 70 10.47 -9.35 7.47
N PHE A 71 9.98 -8.11 7.41
CA PHE A 71 8.58 -7.75 7.60
C PHE A 71 8.00 -7.08 6.34
N GLY A 72 6.72 -7.33 6.11
CA GLY A 72 5.95 -6.71 5.06
C GLY A 72 4.57 -6.28 5.54
N TYR A 73 3.92 -5.42 4.76
CA TYR A 73 2.50 -5.17 4.94
C TYR A 73 1.69 -6.40 4.52
N PRO A 74 0.50 -6.63 5.12
CA PRO A 74 -0.45 -7.60 4.60
C PRO A 74 -0.68 -7.41 3.09
N PRO A 75 -0.88 -8.49 2.32
CA PRO A 75 -1.11 -8.38 0.88
C PRO A 75 -2.31 -7.49 0.58
N LEU A 76 -2.19 -6.64 -0.43
CA LEU A 76 -3.28 -5.82 -0.94
C LEU A 76 -3.88 -6.47 -2.18
N ASP A 77 -5.18 -6.73 -2.14
CA ASP A 77 -5.93 -7.19 -3.30
C ASP A 77 -6.38 -6.00 -4.16
N VAL A 78 -6.28 -6.16 -5.48
CA VAL A 78 -6.78 -5.18 -6.44
C VAL A 78 -8.03 -5.72 -7.10
N HIS A 79 -9.09 -4.91 -7.08
CA HIS A 79 -10.39 -5.26 -7.63
C HIS A 79 -10.78 -4.30 -8.74
N VAL A 80 -11.38 -4.84 -9.79
CA VAL A 80 -12.09 -4.05 -10.81
C VAL A 80 -13.57 -4.06 -10.46
N VAL A 81 -14.13 -2.88 -10.17
CA VAL A 81 -15.53 -2.71 -9.78
C VAL A 81 -16.34 -2.23 -10.98
N VAL A 82 -17.34 -3.02 -11.40
CA VAL A 82 -18.26 -2.68 -12.49
C VAL A 82 -19.73 -2.73 -12.03
N PRO A 83 -20.63 -1.88 -12.56
CA PRO A 83 -22.03 -1.88 -12.15
C PRO A 83 -22.75 -3.18 -12.53
N THR A 84 -23.37 -3.86 -11.56
CA THR A 84 -24.05 -5.16 -11.73
C THR A 84 -25.20 -5.14 -12.75
N ARG A 85 -25.85 -3.99 -12.94
CA ARG A 85 -27.09 -3.88 -13.75
C ARG A 85 -26.89 -3.42 -15.19
N ARG A 86 -25.66 -3.09 -15.60
CA ARG A 86 -25.38 -2.75 -17.01
C ARG A 86 -24.79 -3.98 -17.68
N TYR A 87 -25.32 -4.31 -18.86
CA TYR A 87 -24.71 -5.29 -19.75
C TYR A 87 -23.24 -4.90 -19.92
N VAL A 88 -22.32 -5.70 -19.36
CA VAL A 88 -20.89 -5.42 -19.46
C VAL A 88 -20.54 -5.55 -20.93
N THR A 89 -20.36 -4.43 -21.61
CA THR A 89 -20.14 -4.37 -23.05
C THR A 89 -18.84 -5.09 -23.39
N ARG A 90 -18.71 -5.52 -24.66
CA ARG A 90 -17.48 -6.16 -25.14
C ARG A 90 -16.24 -5.26 -24.92
N THR A 91 -16.41 -3.94 -25.03
CA THR A 91 -15.36 -2.96 -24.76
C THR A 91 -14.94 -2.95 -23.29
N VAL A 92 -15.89 -2.99 -22.34
CA VAL A 92 -15.56 -3.04 -20.90
C VAL A 92 -14.84 -4.35 -20.57
N LYS A 93 -15.29 -5.48 -21.14
CA LYS A 93 -14.58 -6.77 -20.97
C LYS A 93 -13.15 -6.71 -21.50
N ALA A 94 -12.95 -6.13 -22.69
CA ALA A 94 -11.62 -5.96 -23.27
C ALA A 94 -10.73 -5.05 -22.40
N LEU A 95 -11.28 -3.99 -21.81
CA LEU A 95 -10.57 -3.12 -20.88
C LEU A 95 -10.17 -3.88 -19.60
N ILE A 96 -11.08 -4.67 -19.02
CA ILE A 96 -10.78 -5.51 -17.85
C ILE A 96 -9.60 -6.43 -18.16
N THR A 97 -9.65 -7.15 -19.28
CA THR A 97 -8.55 -8.04 -19.70
C THR A 97 -7.24 -7.29 -19.94
N CYS A 98 -7.30 -6.08 -20.51
CA CYS A 98 -6.13 -5.22 -20.68
C CYS A 98 -5.52 -4.85 -19.33
N VAL A 99 -6.34 -4.45 -18.35
CA VAL A 99 -5.89 -4.11 -17.00
C VAL A 99 -5.31 -5.34 -16.29
N GLU A 100 -5.98 -6.50 -16.37
CA GLU A 100 -5.46 -7.76 -15.80
C GLU A 100 -4.08 -8.11 -16.36
N THR A 101 -3.91 -7.97 -17.67
CA THR A 101 -2.63 -8.24 -18.35
C THR A 101 -1.54 -7.25 -17.92
N ALA A 102 -1.87 -5.95 -17.83
CA ALA A 102 -0.94 -4.93 -17.38
C ALA A 102 -0.53 -5.11 -15.90
N MET A 103 -1.42 -5.66 -15.07
CA MET A 103 -1.19 -5.86 -13.64
C MET A 103 -0.44 -7.15 -13.31
N ALA A 104 -0.41 -8.13 -14.22
CA ALA A 104 0.28 -9.41 -14.02
C ALA A 104 1.81 -9.26 -13.75
N GLY A 105 2.42 -8.15 -14.14
CA GLY A 105 3.84 -7.84 -13.87
C GLY A 105 4.13 -7.23 -12.50
N HIS A 106 3.11 -6.87 -11.72
CA HIS A 106 3.27 -6.27 -10.39
C HIS A 106 3.10 -7.33 -9.30
N ALA A 107 4.20 -8.04 -8.98
CA ALA A 107 4.25 -9.22 -8.10
C ALA A 107 3.60 -9.05 -6.70
N SER A 108 3.29 -7.84 -6.26
CA SER A 108 2.64 -7.56 -4.97
C SER A 108 1.11 -7.48 -5.03
N LEU A 109 0.49 -7.55 -6.21
CA LEU A 109 -0.94 -7.28 -6.40
C LEU A 109 -1.64 -8.53 -6.93
N ARG A 110 -2.55 -9.10 -6.12
CA ARG A 110 -3.42 -10.17 -6.57
C ARG A 110 -4.67 -9.56 -7.19
N ALA A 111 -4.89 -9.84 -8.48
CA ALA A 111 -6.11 -9.46 -9.16
C ALA A 111 -7.25 -10.41 -8.75
N SER A 112 -8.35 -9.85 -8.27
CA SER A 112 -9.51 -10.61 -7.83
C SER A 112 -10.78 -9.99 -8.45
N LEU A 113 -11.47 -10.78 -9.27
CA LEU A 113 -12.75 -10.42 -9.87
C LEU A 113 -13.88 -10.76 -8.89
N ARG A 114 -14.46 -9.75 -8.25
CA ARG A 114 -15.70 -9.91 -7.47
C ARG A 114 -16.89 -9.71 -8.41
N ARG A 115 -17.66 -10.77 -8.65
CA ARG A 115 -18.92 -10.71 -9.43
C ARG A 115 -20.07 -10.16 -8.61
#